data_AF-A0AAC9MTX9-F1
#
_entry.id   AF-A0AAC9MTX9-F1
#
_cell.length_a   1.000
_cell.length_b   1.000
_cell.length_c   1.000
_cell.angle_alpha   90.00
_cell.angle_beta   90.00
_cell.angle_gamma   90.00
#
_symmetry.space_group_name_H-M   'P 1'
#
loop_
_entity.id
_entity.type
_entity.pdbx_description
1 polymer ?
#
loop_
_entity_poly.entity_id
_entity_poly.type
_entity_poly.pdbx_seq_one_letter_code
_entity_poly.pdbx_strand_id
1 'polypeptide(L)'
;MQNDLLKEFEDMIAKYGHIGSTSTYFGNLTPEFPAESPLVCPVPTAIERPKLVYVAHPFAGDPEGNKAKAAEICRRIVATYPGVVPICPILVFSFLREPAERGLALSLCLALLERCEELWLAGEWEKSEGCWLERRKAEMLGMPVIDFREG
;
A
#
# COMPACT_ATOMS: atom_id res chain seq x y z
N MET A 1 -4.67 -18.41 20.58
CA MET A 1 -3.63 -17.59 19.92
C MET A 1 -3.90 -17.38 18.44
N GLN A 2 -3.83 -18.39 17.54
CA GLN A 2 -4.20 -18.18 16.12
C GLN A 2 -5.70 -17.85 15.90
N ASN A 3 -6.59 -18.47 16.69
CA ASN A 3 -8.04 -18.21 16.60
C ASN A 3 -8.46 -16.80 17.08
N ASP A 4 -7.69 -16.18 17.98
CA ASP A 4 -8.02 -14.84 18.50
C ASP A 4 -7.68 -13.75 17.47
N LEU A 5 -6.55 -13.90 16.78
CA LEU A 5 -6.11 -12.98 15.72
C LEU A 5 -7.06 -12.99 14.51
N LEU A 6 -7.55 -14.17 14.12
CA LEU A 6 -8.49 -14.32 13.01
C LEU A 6 -9.81 -13.60 13.32
N LYS A 7 -10.31 -13.78 14.55
CA LYS A 7 -11.54 -13.15 15.02
C LYS A 7 -11.42 -11.62 15.09
N GLU A 8 -10.31 -11.10 15.62
CA GLU A 8 -10.07 -9.65 15.61
C GLU A 8 -9.98 -9.07 14.18
N PHE A 9 -9.40 -9.83 13.25
CA PHE A 9 -9.31 -9.42 11.85
C PHE A 9 -10.69 -9.42 11.17
N GLU A 10 -11.50 -10.46 11.40
CA GLU A 10 -12.89 -10.54 10.92
C GLU A 10 -13.76 -9.42 11.50
N ASP A 11 -13.64 -9.15 12.81
CA ASP A 11 -14.36 -8.06 13.49
C ASP A 11 -13.97 -6.68 12.92
N MET A 12 -12.69 -6.49 12.58
CA MET A 12 -12.24 -5.26 11.92
C MET A 12 -12.72 -5.15 10.47
N ILE A 13 -12.74 -6.24 9.70
CA ILE A 13 -13.35 -6.23 8.36
C ILE A 13 -14.84 -5.90 8.47
N ALA A 14 -15.56 -6.49 9.42
CA ALA A 14 -16.98 -6.21 9.62
C ALA A 14 -17.25 -4.73 9.99
N LYS A 15 -16.36 -4.12 10.79
CA LYS A 15 -16.42 -2.69 11.15
C LYS A 15 -16.33 -1.76 9.93
N TYR A 16 -15.51 -2.11 8.93
CA TYR A 16 -15.22 -1.25 7.78
C TYR A 16 -15.85 -1.73 6.45
N GLY A 17 -16.40 -2.94 6.41
CA GLY A 17 -16.79 -3.66 5.19
C GLY A 17 -18.27 -3.54 4.78
N HIS A 18 -19.04 -2.63 5.38
CA HIS A 18 -20.41 -2.38 4.91
C HIS A 18 -20.39 -1.63 3.58
N ILE A 19 -20.46 -2.41 2.51
CA ILE A 19 -20.66 -1.96 1.13
C ILE A 19 -22.06 -1.34 0.98
N GLY A 20 -22.12 -0.01 0.96
CA GLY A 20 -23.25 0.73 0.38
C GLY A 20 -23.23 0.57 -1.14
N SER A 21 -24.32 0.04 -1.70
CA SER A 21 -24.52 -0.20 -3.12
C SER A 21 -24.64 1.09 -3.95
N THR A 22 -24.16 1.01 -5.21
CA THR A 22 -24.37 1.86 -6.41
C THR A 22 -23.77 3.27 -6.47
N SER A 23 -22.92 3.53 -7.47
CA SER A 23 -23.32 4.20 -8.73
C SER A 23 -22.10 4.70 -9.53
N THR A 24 -22.23 4.66 -10.85
CA THR A 24 -21.29 5.01 -11.93
C THR A 24 -20.57 6.36 -11.76
N TYR A 25 -19.24 6.36 -11.94
CA TYR A 25 -18.49 7.56 -12.34
C TYR A 25 -17.36 7.20 -13.31
N PHE A 26 -17.62 7.36 -14.61
CA PHE A 26 -16.57 7.57 -15.62
C PHE A 26 -16.48 9.08 -15.85
N GLY A 27 -15.52 9.73 -15.17
CA GLY A 27 -15.13 11.10 -15.43
C GLY A 27 -13.76 11.10 -16.11
N ASN A 28 -13.66 11.76 -17.26
CA ASN A 28 -12.40 11.99 -17.96
C ASN A 28 -11.49 12.88 -17.10
N LEU A 29 -10.58 12.27 -16.36
CA LEU A 29 -9.45 12.94 -15.73
C LEU A 29 -8.21 12.60 -16.55
N THR A 30 -7.74 13.55 -17.37
CA THR A 30 -6.35 13.55 -17.82
C THR A 30 -5.54 14.20 -16.71
N PRO A 31 -4.67 13.48 -15.98
CA PRO A 31 -3.73 14.13 -15.08
C PRO A 31 -2.73 14.90 -15.93
N GLU A 32 -2.66 16.22 -15.77
CA GLU A 32 -1.50 16.98 -16.19
C GLU A 32 -0.33 16.55 -15.28
N PHE A 33 0.55 15.69 -15.80
CA PHE A 33 1.75 15.27 -15.09
C PHE A 33 2.72 16.46 -15.02
N PRO A 34 3.15 16.91 -13.82
CA PRO A 34 4.22 17.89 -13.73
C PRO A 34 5.51 17.31 -14.30
N ALA A 35 6.29 18.15 -15.00
CA ALA A 35 7.53 17.77 -15.66
C ALA A 35 8.49 17.05 -14.70
N GLU A 36 8.78 15.78 -14.99
CA GLU A 36 9.65 14.95 -14.18
C GLU A 36 11.10 15.48 -14.22
N SER A 37 11.67 15.75 -13.04
CA SER A 37 13.12 15.80 -12.90
C SER A 37 13.66 14.40 -13.22
N PRO A 38 14.63 14.25 -14.14
CA PRO A 38 15.02 12.94 -14.61
C PRO A 38 15.58 12.11 -13.46
N LEU A 39 14.91 11.00 -13.17
CA LEU A 39 15.47 9.94 -12.35
C LEU A 39 16.75 9.46 -13.04
N VAL A 40 17.91 9.76 -12.47
CA VAL A 40 19.19 9.21 -12.92
C VAL A 40 19.34 7.79 -12.35
N CYS A 41 18.43 6.90 -12.75
CA CYS A 41 18.63 5.47 -12.63
C CYS A 41 18.95 4.92 -14.03
N PRO A 42 20.01 4.10 -14.20
CA PRO A 42 20.23 3.42 -15.48
C PRO A 42 19.00 2.55 -15.79
N VAL A 43 18.30 2.85 -16.89
CA VAL A 43 17.13 2.09 -17.35
C VAL A 43 17.59 0.63 -17.60
N PRO A 44 17.16 -0.35 -16.78
CA PRO A 44 17.58 -1.74 -16.98
C PRO A 44 16.95 -2.26 -18.28
N THR A 45 17.74 -2.96 -19.10
CA THR A 45 17.31 -3.48 -20.41
C THR A 45 16.15 -4.49 -20.32
N ALA A 46 15.91 -5.06 -19.14
CA ALA A 46 14.67 -5.69 -18.67
C ALA A 46 14.88 -6.06 -17.19
N ILE A 47 13.85 -5.97 -16.35
CA ILE A 47 13.89 -6.61 -15.02
C ILE A 47 13.30 -8.01 -15.19
N GLU A 48 14.15 -9.04 -15.24
CA GLU A 48 13.68 -10.42 -15.34
C GLU A 48 13.11 -10.88 -13.99
N ARG A 49 11.80 -11.22 -13.98
CA ARG A 49 11.04 -11.68 -12.79
C ARG A 49 11.19 -10.73 -11.59
N PRO A 50 10.65 -9.51 -11.68
CA PRO A 50 10.66 -8.59 -10.54
C PRO A 50 9.90 -9.17 -9.35
N LYS A 51 10.43 -8.96 -8.16
CA LYS A 51 9.74 -9.24 -6.90
C LYS A 51 8.74 -8.13 -6.60
N LEU A 52 7.46 -8.48 -6.47
CA LEU A 52 6.44 -7.51 -6.07
C LEU A 52 6.44 -7.35 -4.55
N VAL A 53 6.74 -6.15 -4.06
CA VAL A 53 6.81 -5.85 -2.63
C VAL A 53 5.71 -4.87 -2.28
N TYR A 54 4.83 -5.25 -1.36
CA TYR A 54 3.83 -4.34 -0.81
C TYR A 54 4.49 -3.40 0.21
N VAL A 55 4.35 -2.09 0.04
CA VAL A 55 4.93 -1.09 0.95
C VAL A 55 3.83 -0.41 1.74
N ALA A 56 3.67 -0.79 3.01
CA ALA A 56 2.72 -0.18 3.92
C ALA A 56 3.33 1.05 4.58
N HIS A 57 2.59 2.16 4.61
CA HIS A 57 3.00 3.41 5.25
C HIS A 57 1.77 4.09 5.89
N PRO A 58 1.91 4.77 7.04
CA PRO A 58 0.83 5.54 7.62
C PRO A 58 0.17 6.49 6.61
N PHE A 59 -1.16 6.53 6.60
CA PHE A 59 -1.93 7.45 5.75
C PHE A 59 -2.60 8.58 6.55
N ALA A 60 -3.27 8.22 7.65
CA ALA A 60 -4.05 9.15 8.46
C ALA A 60 -3.19 10.27 9.09
N GLY A 61 -3.84 11.40 9.43
CA GLY A 61 -3.20 12.57 10.05
C GLY A 61 -2.72 13.61 9.04
N ASP A 62 -1.89 13.21 8.09
CA ASP A 62 -1.36 14.08 7.01
C ASP A 62 -1.38 13.33 5.67
N PRO A 63 -2.54 13.18 5.01
CA PRO A 63 -2.65 12.38 3.79
C PRO A 63 -1.68 12.78 2.68
N GLU A 64 -1.52 14.09 2.44
CA GLU A 64 -0.73 14.61 1.33
C GLU A 64 0.77 14.50 1.63
N GLY A 65 1.21 14.84 2.85
CA GLY A 65 2.60 14.63 3.26
C GLY A 65 2.96 13.15 3.35
N ASN A 66 2.05 12.29 3.81
CA ASN A 66 2.28 10.86 3.88
C ASN A 66 2.35 10.21 2.48
N LYS A 67 1.53 10.65 1.52
CA LYS A 67 1.67 10.24 0.10
C LYS A 67 3.05 10.63 -0.45
N ALA A 68 3.50 11.87 -0.21
CA ALA A 68 4.82 12.31 -0.66
C ALA A 68 5.96 11.46 -0.05
N LYS A 69 5.90 11.19 1.27
CA LYS A 69 6.86 10.32 1.96
C LYS A 69 6.86 8.89 1.40
N ALA A 70 5.67 8.30 1.21
CA ALA A 70 5.57 6.97 0.63
C ALA A 70 6.12 6.90 -0.80
N ALA A 71 5.92 7.94 -1.61
CA ALA A 71 6.50 8.04 -2.95
C ALA A 71 8.03 8.13 -2.90
N GLU A 72 8.58 8.88 -1.95
CA GLU A 72 10.03 8.95 -1.72
C GLU A 72 10.61 7.60 -1.27
N ILE A 73 9.95 6.91 -0.35
CA ILE A 73 10.30 5.55 0.07
C ILE A 73 10.33 4.60 -1.12
N CYS A 74 9.27 4.59 -1.94
CA CYS A 74 9.22 3.74 -3.14
C CYS A 74 10.36 4.06 -4.11
N ARG A 75 10.66 5.36 -4.33
CA ARG A 75 11.78 5.79 -5.17
C ARG A 75 13.11 5.27 -4.65
N ARG A 76 13.34 5.33 -3.33
CA ARG A 76 14.54 4.80 -2.68
C ARG A 76 14.63 3.28 -2.84
N ILE A 77 13.54 2.55 -2.64
CA ILE A 77 13.51 1.10 -2.81
C ILE A 77 13.92 0.71 -4.23
N VAL A 78 13.37 1.38 -5.26
CA VAL A 78 13.76 1.13 -6.66
C VAL A 78 15.25 1.41 -6.89
N ALA A 79 15.80 2.46 -6.28
CA ALA A 79 17.22 2.80 -6.41
C ALA A 79 18.16 1.83 -5.67
N THR A 80 17.72 1.28 -4.54
CA THR A 80 18.55 0.44 -3.64
C THR A 80 18.45 -1.05 -3.94
N TYR A 81 17.29 -1.54 -4.38
CA TYR A 81 17.01 -2.96 -4.57
C TYR A 81 16.67 -3.26 -6.03
N PRO A 82 17.67 -3.46 -6.90
CA PRO A 82 17.44 -3.90 -8.28
C PRO A 82 16.60 -5.18 -8.29
N GLY A 83 15.53 -5.18 -9.09
CA GLY A 83 14.61 -6.32 -9.16
C GLY A 83 13.40 -6.26 -8.22
N VAL A 84 13.30 -5.26 -7.35
CA VAL A 84 12.10 -5.02 -6.53
C VAL A 84 11.19 -4.00 -7.21
N VAL A 85 9.90 -4.33 -7.26
CA VAL A 85 8.83 -3.40 -7.66
C VAL A 85 8.02 -3.06 -6.41
N PRO A 86 8.25 -1.89 -5.80
CA PRO A 86 7.47 -1.47 -4.64
C PRO A 86 6.07 -1.04 -5.08
N ILE A 87 5.06 -1.58 -4.41
CA ILE A 87 3.64 -1.26 -4.60
C ILE A 87 3.12 -0.66 -3.31
N CYS A 88 2.88 0.65 -3.30
CA CYS A 88 2.33 1.33 -2.14
C CYS A 88 0.82 1.63 -2.34
N PRO A 89 -0.08 1.04 -1.54
CA PRO A 89 -1.53 1.16 -1.71
C PRO A 89 -2.04 2.61 -1.65
N ILE A 90 -1.43 3.46 -0.82
CA ILE A 90 -1.88 4.86 -0.67
C ILE A 90 -1.61 5.68 -1.94
N LEU A 91 -0.62 5.27 -2.75
CA LEU A 91 -0.32 5.86 -4.05
C LEU A 91 -1.24 5.28 -5.11
N VAL A 92 -1.36 3.93 -5.14
CA VAL A 92 -2.17 3.19 -6.12
C VAL A 92 -3.64 3.61 -6.05
N PHE A 93 -4.20 3.73 -4.85
CA PHE A 93 -5.61 4.06 -4.62
C PHE A 93 -5.83 5.52 -4.22
N SER A 94 -4.90 6.41 -4.57
CA SER A 94 -4.97 7.85 -4.26
C SER A 94 -6.20 8.56 -4.83
N PHE A 95 -6.90 7.93 -5.79
CA PHE A 95 -8.14 8.39 -6.40
C PHE A 95 -9.41 8.09 -5.57
N LEU A 96 -9.33 7.26 -4.52
CA LEU A 96 -10.45 6.98 -3.62
C LEU A 96 -10.61 8.07 -2.56
N ARG A 97 -11.85 8.41 -2.19
CA ARG A 97 -12.14 9.47 -1.22
C ARG A 97 -12.25 8.94 0.19
N GLU A 98 -11.41 9.43 1.08
CA GLU A 98 -11.53 9.21 2.52
C GLU A 98 -12.43 10.29 3.17
N PRO A 99 -13.32 9.94 4.13
CA PRO A 99 -13.56 8.61 4.67
C PRO A 99 -14.64 7.80 3.91
N ALA A 100 -15.29 8.39 2.89
CA ALA A 100 -16.48 7.82 2.26
C ALA A 100 -16.26 6.45 1.59
N GLU A 101 -15.07 6.20 1.04
CA GLU A 101 -14.71 5.01 0.29
C GLU A 101 -13.68 4.14 1.03
N ARG A 102 -13.49 4.38 2.34
CA ARG A 102 -12.49 3.67 3.16
C ARG A 102 -12.64 2.15 3.14
N GLY A 103 -13.87 1.65 3.21
CA GLY A 103 -14.15 0.20 3.15
C GLY A 103 -13.74 -0.42 1.81
N LEU A 104 -13.98 0.30 0.72
CA LEU A 104 -13.54 -0.10 -0.62
C LEU A 104 -12.01 -0.04 -0.72
N ALA A 105 -11.39 1.04 -0.24
CA ALA A 105 -9.94 1.21 -0.21
C ALA A 105 -9.27 0.04 0.52
N LEU A 106 -9.72 -0.28 1.74
CA LEU A 106 -9.18 -1.38 2.53
C LEU A 106 -9.35 -2.73 1.82
N SER A 107 -10.52 -2.99 1.23
CA SER A 107 -10.77 -4.24 0.49
C SER A 107 -9.82 -4.39 -0.70
N LEU A 108 -9.57 -3.30 -1.44
CA LEU A 108 -8.63 -3.29 -2.55
C LEU A 108 -7.17 -3.41 -2.09
N CYS A 109 -6.80 -2.78 -0.98
CA CYS A 109 -5.48 -2.94 -0.34
C CYS A 109 -5.19 -4.40 -0.01
N LEU A 110 -6.12 -5.09 0.66
CA LEU A 110 -5.94 -6.48 1.05
C LEU A 110 -5.88 -7.42 -0.17
N ALA A 111 -6.70 -7.18 -1.19
CA ALA A 111 -6.64 -7.92 -2.45
C ALA A 111 -5.32 -7.69 -3.20
N LEU A 112 -4.79 -6.47 -3.16
CA LEU A 112 -3.50 -6.14 -3.75
C LEU A 112 -2.36 -6.83 -3.00
N LEU A 113 -2.40 -6.82 -1.66
CA LEU A 113 -1.43 -7.49 -0.81
C LEU A 113 -1.31 -8.98 -1.13
N GLU A 114 -2.40 -9.69 -1.40
CA GLU A 114 -2.39 -11.12 -1.79
C GLU A 114 -1.59 -11.42 -3.08
N ARG A 115 -1.27 -10.41 -3.89
CA ARG A 115 -0.50 -10.55 -5.14
C ARG A 115 0.97 -10.22 -4.97
N CYS A 116 1.37 -9.73 -3.81
CA CYS A 116 2.75 -9.41 -3.49
C CYS A 116 3.47 -10.61 -2.87
N GLU A 117 4.81 -10.60 -2.93
CA GLU A 117 5.66 -11.64 -2.37
C GLU A 117 6.09 -11.33 -0.93
N GLU A 118 6.19 -10.04 -0.59
CA GLU A 118 6.61 -9.56 0.74
C GLU A 118 5.83 -8.30 1.12
N LEU A 119 5.68 -8.09 2.44
CA LEU A 119 5.18 -6.85 3.03
C LEU A 119 6.32 -6.11 3.72
N TRP A 120 6.57 -4.87 3.29
CA TRP A 120 7.53 -3.97 3.91
C TRP A 120 6.77 -2.86 4.64
N LEU A 121 6.96 -2.79 5.95
CA LEU A 121 6.35 -1.81 6.84
C LEU A 121 7.30 -0.61 6.98
N ALA A 122 6.89 0.57 6.51
CA ALA A 122 7.74 1.76 6.45
C ALA A 122 7.17 2.93 7.27
N GLY A 123 8.06 3.85 7.67
CA GLY A 123 7.71 4.99 8.51
C GLY A 123 7.27 4.56 9.91
N GLU A 124 6.46 5.39 10.58
CA GLU A 124 5.90 5.09 11.91
C GLU A 124 4.68 4.16 11.82
N TRP A 125 4.83 3.03 11.12
CA TRP A 125 3.74 2.11 10.80
C TRP A 125 3.04 1.57 12.06
N GLU A 126 3.74 1.49 13.19
CA GLU A 126 3.18 1.02 14.46
C GLU A 126 2.04 1.91 14.97
N LYS A 127 2.01 3.18 14.54
CA LYS A 127 0.96 4.15 14.88
C LYS A 127 -0.23 4.11 13.93
N SER A 128 -0.19 3.26 12.89
CA SER A 128 -1.21 3.18 11.84
C SER A 128 -2.05 1.91 11.98
N GLU A 129 -3.34 2.08 12.27
CA GLU A 129 -4.31 0.96 12.28
C GLU A 129 -4.35 0.22 10.93
N GLY A 130 -4.23 0.96 9.81
CA GLY A 130 -4.19 0.39 8.46
C GLY A 130 -2.97 -0.51 8.25
N CYS A 131 -1.79 -0.10 8.72
CA CYS A 131 -0.57 -0.91 8.59
C CYS A 131 -0.66 -2.18 9.44
N TRP A 132 -1.29 -2.12 10.61
CA TRP A 132 -1.54 -3.32 11.44
C TRP A 132 -2.49 -4.31 10.76
N LEU A 133 -3.52 -3.82 10.06
CA LEU A 133 -4.42 -4.66 9.28
C LEU A 133 -3.68 -5.41 8.16
N GLU A 134 -2.84 -4.69 7.42
CA GLU A 134 -2.02 -5.26 6.34
C GLU A 134 -1.02 -6.28 6.88
N ARG A 135 -0.36 -5.98 8.00
CA ARG A 135 0.54 -6.92 8.70
C ARG A 135 -0.17 -8.21 9.08
N ARG A 136 -1.33 -8.13 9.73
CA ARG A 136 -2.10 -9.31 10.13
C ARG A 136 -2.48 -10.16 8.92
N LYS A 137 -2.92 -9.52 7.83
CA LYS A 137 -3.22 -10.22 6.58
C LYS A 137 -1.99 -10.91 5.99
N ALA A 138 -0.83 -10.25 5.96
CA ALA A 138 0.42 -10.85 5.49
C ALA A 138 0.82 -12.07 6.35
N GLU A 139 0.73 -11.96 7.68
CA GLU A 139 0.97 -13.07 8.61
C GLU A 139 0.03 -14.26 8.34
N MET A 140 -1.26 -14.00 8.06
CA MET A 140 -2.23 -15.04 7.68
C MET A 140 -1.90 -15.72 6.35
N LEU A 141 -1.29 -14.98 5.40
CA LEU A 141 -0.84 -15.52 4.11
C LEU A 141 0.49 -16.29 4.21
N GLY A 142 1.15 -16.28 5.36
CA GLY A 142 2.53 -16.77 5.50
C GLY A 142 3.54 -15.92 4.71
N MET A 143 3.17 -14.68 4.39
CA MET A 143 4.00 -13.74 3.64
C MET A 143 5.10 -13.17 4.57
N PRO A 144 6.36 -13.07 4.11
CA PRO A 144 7.41 -12.37 4.86
C PRO A 144 7.03 -10.92 5.14
N VAL A 145 7.17 -10.52 6.41
CA VAL A 145 6.94 -9.14 6.88
C VAL A 145 8.28 -8.54 7.33
N ILE A 146 8.66 -7.41 6.74
CA ILE A 146 9.93 -6.73 6.98
C ILE A 146 9.66 -5.34 7.56
N ASP A 147 10.27 -5.02 8.70
CA ASP A 147 10.31 -3.65 9.24
C ASP A 147 11.37 -2.86 8.45
N PHE A 148 10.90 -2.06 7.49
CA PHE A 148 11.74 -1.29 6.60
C PHE A 148 12.09 0.05 7.24
N ARG A 149 13.18 0.05 8.00
CA ARG A 149 13.73 1.25 8.62
C ARG A 149 14.63 1.98 7.65
N GLU A 150 14.36 3.27 7.50
CA GLU A 150 15.23 4.18 6.77
C GLU A 150 16.55 4.30 7.56
N GLY A 151 17.63 3.75 7.01
CA GLY A 151 19.00 4.02 7.49
C GLY A 151 19.46 5.42 7.13
#